data_AF-A0A6N7SPF8-F1
#
_entry.id   AF-A0A6N7SPF8-F1
#
_cell.length_a   1.000
_cell.length_b   1.000
_cell.length_c   1.000
_cell.angle_alpha   90.00
_cell.angle_beta   90.00
_cell.angle_gamma   90.00
#
_symmetry.space_group_name_H-M   'P 1'
#
loop_
_entity.id
_entity.type
_entity.pdbx_description
1 polymer ?
#
loop_
_entity_poly.entity_id
_entity_poly.type
_entity_poly.pdbx_seq_one_letter_code
_entity_poly.pdbx_strand_id
1 'polypeptide(L)' 'MEQYMNKPVEYNHTDEDIIREYTKYQDKRIVARMYCLTVKEVTEILKRKND' A
#
# COMPACT_ATOMS: atom_id res chain seq x y z
N MET A 1 -7.52 18.29 -29.57
CA MET A 1 -6.57 17.22 -29.21
C MET A 1 -6.67 17.01 -27.72
N GLU A 2 -7.59 16.16 -27.25
CA GLU A 2 -7.79 15.91 -25.80
C GLU A 2 -8.16 14.44 -25.50
N GLN A 3 -7.88 13.50 -26.41
CA GLN A 3 -8.34 12.10 -26.28
C GLN A 3 -7.26 11.09 -25.84
N TYR A 4 -6.07 11.53 -25.40
CA TYR A 4 -4.92 10.64 -25.16
C TYR A 4 -4.33 10.69 -23.75
N MET A 5 -5.08 11.16 -22.74
CA MET A 5 -4.63 11.03 -21.35
C MET A 5 -5.54 10.04 -20.62
N ASN A 6 -5.04 8.81 -20.40
CA ASN A 6 -5.65 7.93 -19.42
C ASN A 6 -5.69 8.67 -18.09
N LYS A 7 -6.88 8.74 -17.48
CA LYS A 7 -7.03 9.28 -16.13
C LYS A 7 -6.09 8.50 -15.19
N PRO A 8 -5.50 9.17 -14.18
CA PRO A 8 -4.67 8.48 -13.20
C PRO A 8 -5.48 7.32 -12.62
N VAL A 9 -4.99 6.10 -12.83
CA VAL A 9 -5.58 4.90 -12.23
C VAL A 9 -5.16 4.93 -10.77
N GLU A 10 -6.12 5.17 -9.89
CA GLU A 10 -5.94 4.90 -8.47
C GLU A 10 -5.83 3.39 -8.30
N TYR A 11 -4.61 2.92 -8.05
CA TYR A 11 -4.38 1.55 -7.63
C TYR A 11 -4.81 1.45 -6.17
N ASN A 12 -6.03 0.98 -5.93
CA ASN A 12 -6.47 0.60 -4.60
C ASN A 12 -5.69 -0.65 -4.18
N HIS A 13 -4.61 -0.45 -3.44
CA HIS A 13 -3.87 -1.53 -2.81
C HIS A 13 -4.71 -2.10 -1.67
N THR A 14 -4.85 -3.43 -1.63
CA THR A 14 -5.58 -4.10 -0.56
C THR A 14 -4.67 -4.29 0.65
N ASP A 15 -5.25 -4.31 1.85
CA ASP A 15 -4.56 -4.64 3.10
C ASP A 15 -3.67 -5.90 2.97
N GLU A 16 -4.13 -6.90 2.21
CA GLU A 16 -3.39 -8.15 1.97
C GLU A 16 -2.13 -7.99 1.14
N ASP A 17 -2.13 -7.05 0.20
CA ASP A 17 -0.99 -6.73 -0.66
C ASP A 17 0.14 -6.14 0.21
N ILE A 18 -0.24 -5.17 1.05
CA ILE A 18 0.65 -4.49 2.00
C ILE A 18 1.24 -5.50 3.00
N ILE A 19 0.45 -6.47 3.46
CA ILE A 19 0.91 -7.54 4.37
C ILE A 19 1.90 -8.46 3.66
N ARG A 20 1.62 -8.88 2.41
CA ARG A 20 2.54 -9.70 1.61
C ARG A 20 3.86 -9.00 1.38
N GLU A 21 3.81 -7.72 1.00
CA GLU A 21 4.98 -6.89 0.83
C GLU A 21 5.76 -6.76 2.15
N TYR A 22 5.06 -6.54 3.26
CA TYR A 22 5.68 -6.49 4.58
C TYR A 22 6.32 -7.83 4.97
N THR A 23 5.72 -8.98 4.66
CA THR A 23 6.35 -10.28 4.90
C THR A 23 7.63 -10.45 4.08
N LYS A 24 7.67 -9.91 2.86
CA LYS A 24 8.83 -10.01 1.96
C LYS A 24 9.99 -9.11 2.37
N TYR A 25 9.71 -7.85 2.72
CA TYR A 25 10.74 -6.86 3.07
C TYR A 25 11.02 -6.79 4.58
N GLN A 26 10.09 -7.26 5.41
CA GLN A 26 10.09 -7.16 6.88
C GLN A 26 10.28 -5.74 7.44
N ASP A 27 10.12 -4.72 6.60
CA ASP A 27 10.37 -3.32 6.95
C ASP A 27 9.15 -2.44 6.61
N LYS A 28 8.58 -1.81 7.65
CA LYS A 28 7.37 -0.98 7.52
C LYS A 28 7.62 0.32 6.76
N ARG A 29 8.86 0.84 6.77
CA ARG A 29 9.21 2.11 6.11
C ARG A 29 9.30 1.91 4.61
N ILE A 30 9.82 0.77 4.17
CA ILE A 30 9.90 0.40 2.75
C ILE A 30 8.48 0.25 2.18
N VAL A 31 7.63 -0.53 2.85
CA VAL A 31 6.23 -0.73 2.46
C VAL A 31 5.46 0.59 2.46
N ALA A 32 5.59 1.40 3.52
CA ALA A 32 5.00 2.73 3.58
C ALA A 32 5.38 3.61 2.37
N ARG A 33 6.66 3.60 1.96
CA ARG A 33 7.12 4.35 0.78
C ARG A 33 6.61 3.78 -0.54
N MET A 34 6.51 2.46 -0.68
CA MET A 34 6.00 1.82 -1.91
C MET A 34 4.54 2.16 -2.17
N TYR A 35 3.73 2.13 -1.12
CA TYR A 35 2.29 2.37 -1.21
C TYR A 35 1.89 3.81 -0.92
N CYS A 36 2.87 4.71 -0.75
CA CYS A 36 2.64 6.10 -0.35
C CYS A 36 1.77 6.23 0.93
N LEU A 37 1.91 5.28 1.84
CA LEU A 37 1.24 5.22 3.14
C LEU A 37 2.15 5.78 4.24
N THR A 38 1.56 6.08 5.38
CA THR A 38 2.32 6.31 6.61
C THR A 38 2.64 4.99 7.32
N VAL A 39 3.72 4.99 8.11
CA VAL A 39 4.06 3.83 8.97
C VAL A 39 2.92 3.51 9.96
N LYS A 40 2.13 4.52 10.35
CA LYS A 40 0.92 4.35 11.17
C LYS A 40 -0.12 3.51 10.44
N GLU A 41 -0.47 3.87 9.21
CA GLU A 41 -1.43 3.12 8.39
C GLU A 41 -0.98 1.68 8.16
N VAL A 42 0.28 1.47 7.77
CA VAL A 42 0.84 0.12 7.62
C VAL A 42 0.72 -0.67 8.94
N THR A 43 0.93 -0.02 10.08
CA THR A 43 0.78 -0.66 11.39
C THR A 43 -0.68 -0.97 11.74
N GLU A 44 -1.62 -0.11 11.39
CA GLU A 44 -3.06 -0.36 11.56
C GLU A 44 -3.54 -1.53 10.69
N ILE A 45 -3.07 -1.59 9.45
CA ILE A 45 -3.37 -2.67 8.51
C ILE A 45 -2.84 -4.02 9.04
N LEU A 46 -1.60 -4.03 9.55
CA LEU A 46 -1.02 -5.21 10.20
C LEU A 46 -1.78 -5.62 11.47
N LYS A 47 -2.34 -4.67 12.21
CA LYS A 47 -3.16 -4.95 13.40
C LYS A 47 -4.53 -5.51 13.04
N ARG A 48 -5.21 -4.97 12.02
CA ARG A 48 -6.52 -5.44 11.55
C ARG A 48 -6.52 -6.90 11.08
N LYS A 49 -5.40 -7.41 10.60
CA LYS A 49 -5.28 -8.83 10.20
C LYS A 49 -5.16 -9.79 11.40
N ASN A 50 -4.79 -9.29 12.58
CA ASN A 50 -4.60 -10.10 13.80
C ASN A 50 -5.82 -10.10 14.73
N ASP A 51 -6.92 -9.45 14.35
CA ASP A 51 -8.23 -9.51 15.01
C ASP A 51 -9.15 -10.48 14.23
#